data_AF-A0A953K3I0-F1
#
_entry.id   AF-A0A953K3I0-F1
#
_cell.length_a   1.000
_cell.length_b   1.000
_cell.length_c   1.000
_cell.angle_alpha   90.00
_cell.angle_beta   90.00
_cell.angle_gamma   90.00
#
_symmetry.space_group_name_H-M   'P 1'
#
loop_
_entity.id
_entity.type
_entity.pdbx_description
1 polymer ?
#
loop_
_entity_poly.entity_id
_entity_poly.type
_entity_poly.pdbx_seq_one_letter_code
_entity_poly.pdbx_strand_id
1 'polypeptide(L)'
;GIASNLDSDHYRSIVLTTMLDRQELSDLAFSQLISQAAEGESDHYASIVLVHALETPGLSEAKVMSVLTAAPHLNSDHYLAEVLTRAAGRVRNGSAALKEAYRTAAKSIDSEVYYARALRAVE
;
A
#
# COMPACT_ATOMS: atom_id res chain seq x y z
N GLY A 1 -12.57 19.69 12.92
CA GLY A 1 -13.69 19.56 11.96
C GLY A 1 -13.25 18.68 10.80
N ILE A 2 -14.15 18.25 9.92
CA ILE A 2 -13.79 17.37 8.79
C ILE A 2 -12.70 18.00 7.91
N ALA A 3 -12.79 19.31 7.65
CA ALA A 3 -11.78 20.05 6.89
C ALA A 3 -10.38 20.03 7.54
N SER A 4 -10.28 20.21 8.86
CA SER A 4 -8.97 20.18 9.53
C SER A 4 -8.30 18.81 9.51
N ASN A 5 -9.11 17.73 9.52
CA ASN A 5 -8.59 16.37 9.39
C ASN A 5 -8.12 16.10 7.97
N LEU A 6 -8.88 16.56 6.97
CA LEU A 6 -8.49 16.46 5.55
C LEU A 6 -7.18 17.21 5.27
N ASP A 7 -7.05 18.43 5.79
CA ASP A 7 -5.83 19.22 5.68
C ASP A 7 -4.66 18.46 6.33
N SER A 8 -4.85 17.93 7.54
CA SER A 8 -3.79 17.20 8.24
C SER A 8 -3.35 15.93 7.52
N ASP A 9 -4.28 15.13 7.00
CA ASP A 9 -3.94 13.91 6.28
C ASP A 9 -3.23 14.25 4.96
N HIS A 10 -3.67 15.30 4.26
CA HIS A 10 -3.02 15.76 3.03
C HIS A 10 -1.56 16.19 3.27
N TYR A 11 -1.31 16.99 4.32
CA TYR A 11 0.05 17.40 4.65
C TYR A 11 0.91 16.20 5.06
N ARG A 12 0.35 15.24 5.79
CA ARG A 12 1.06 14.00 6.18
C ARG A 12 1.41 13.16 4.96
N SER A 13 0.49 12.96 4.03
CA SER A 13 0.76 12.21 2.81
C SER A 13 1.88 12.84 1.99
N ILE A 14 1.93 14.17 1.89
CA ILE A 14 3.02 14.90 1.22
C ILE A 14 4.36 14.66 1.93
N VAL A 15 4.41 14.72 3.25
CA VAL A 15 5.64 14.49 4.01
C VAL A 15 6.13 13.05 3.80
N LEU A 16 5.24 12.07 3.90
CA LEU A 16 5.59 10.65 3.76
C LEU A 16 6.07 10.31 2.34
N THR A 17 5.41 10.80 1.29
CA THR A 17 5.87 10.59 -0.10
C THR A 17 7.20 11.30 -0.36
N THR A 18 7.40 12.50 0.19
CA THR A 18 8.69 13.20 0.11
C THR A 18 9.81 12.42 0.80
N MET A 19 9.52 11.77 1.94
CA MET A 19 10.48 10.90 2.64
C MET A 19 10.79 9.62 1.86
N LEU A 20 9.85 9.12 1.06
CA LEU A 20 10.08 7.97 0.17
C LEU A 20 10.96 8.36 -1.03
N ASP A 21 10.87 9.59 -1.52
CA ASP A 21 11.62 10.06 -2.70
C ASP A 21 13.08 10.41 -2.42
N ARG A 22 13.37 10.95 -1.23
CA ARG A 22 14.64 11.63 -0.96
C ARG A 22 15.74 10.77 -0.37
N GLN A 23 15.43 9.56 0.06
CA GLN A 23 16.35 8.72 0.81
C GLN A 23 16.15 7.25 0.48
N GLU A 24 17.25 6.51 0.38
CA GLU A 24 17.19 5.07 0.38
C GLU A 24 16.92 4.59 1.81
N LEU A 25 15.65 4.26 2.07
CA LEU A 25 15.24 3.71 3.35
C LEU A 25 15.73 2.26 3.50
N SER A 26 16.22 1.92 4.69
CA SER A 26 16.35 0.52 5.09
C SER A 26 14.98 -0.16 5.09
N ASP A 27 14.95 -1.49 4.94
CA ASP A 27 13.69 -2.24 4.94
C ASP A 27 12.88 -1.99 6.23
N LEU A 28 13.55 -1.85 7.38
CA LEU A 28 12.90 -1.56 8.66
C LEU A 28 12.27 -0.15 8.68
N ALA A 29 13.02 0.87 8.28
CA ALA A 29 12.52 2.24 8.28
C ALA A 29 11.39 2.42 7.26
N PHE A 30 11.50 1.78 6.10
CA PHE A 30 10.43 1.72 5.11
C PHE A 30 9.18 1.06 5.71
N SER A 31 9.31 -0.13 6.31
CA SER A 31 8.17 -0.84 6.91
C SER A 31 7.46 -0.02 7.99
N GLN A 32 8.20 0.71 8.82
CA GLN A 32 7.61 1.60 9.85
C GLN A 32 6.83 2.74 9.21
N LEU A 33 7.41 3.40 8.20
CA LEU A 33 6.75 4.48 7.47
C LEU A 33 5.43 3.99 6.85
N ILE A 34 5.46 2.82 6.20
CA ILE A 34 4.30 2.21 5.55
C ILE A 34 3.18 1.83 6.54
N SER A 35 3.51 1.24 7.69
CA SER A 35 2.51 0.92 8.73
C SER A 35 1.87 2.20 9.29
N GLN A 36 2.67 3.25 9.56
CA GLN A 36 2.14 4.52 10.06
C GLN A 36 1.24 5.24 9.04
N ALA A 37 1.55 5.13 7.75
CA ALA A 37 0.69 5.67 6.69
C ALA A 37 -0.67 4.95 6.64
N ALA A 38 -0.66 3.62 6.73
CA ALA A 38 -1.87 2.81 6.63
C ALA A 38 -2.81 2.92 7.85
N GLU A 39 -2.27 3.11 9.05
CA GLU A 39 -3.06 3.20 10.29
C GLU A 39 -3.51 4.64 10.60
N GLY A 40 -2.75 5.63 10.12
CA GLY A 40 -2.84 6.99 10.61
C GLY A 40 -3.61 7.96 9.73
N GLU A 41 -3.97 7.60 8.50
CA GLU A 41 -4.56 8.49 7.49
C GLU A 41 -5.91 7.94 7.02
N SER A 42 -6.77 8.81 6.46
CA SER A 42 -7.92 8.30 5.69
C SER A 42 -7.46 7.38 4.55
N ASP A 43 -8.28 6.39 4.20
CA ASP A 43 -7.94 5.38 3.19
C ASP A 43 -7.46 5.99 1.86
N HIS A 44 -7.99 7.16 1.48
CA HIS A 44 -7.56 7.86 0.28
C HIS A 44 -6.09 8.26 0.34
N TYR A 45 -5.67 8.97 1.39
CA TYR A 45 -4.28 9.43 1.52
C TYR A 45 -3.32 8.28 1.83
N ALA A 46 -3.75 7.32 2.67
CA ALA A 46 -3.02 6.08 2.88
C ALA A 46 -2.73 5.37 1.54
N SER A 47 -3.73 5.25 0.66
CA SER A 47 -3.55 4.62 -0.65
C SER A 47 -2.54 5.35 -1.53
N ILE A 48 -2.52 6.69 -1.51
CA ILE A 48 -1.54 7.50 -2.23
C ILE A 48 -0.13 7.15 -1.76
N VAL A 49 0.10 7.12 -0.44
CA VAL A 49 1.41 6.79 0.13
C VAL A 49 1.83 5.36 -0.21
N LEU A 50 0.93 4.38 -0.07
CA LEU A 50 1.22 2.97 -0.36
C LEU A 50 1.49 2.73 -1.86
N VAL A 51 0.73 3.37 -2.76
CA VAL A 51 0.97 3.32 -4.21
C VAL A 51 2.32 3.94 -4.55
N HIS A 52 2.60 5.13 -4.01
CA HIS A 52 3.87 5.82 -4.22
C HIS A 52 5.05 4.98 -3.73
N ALA A 53 4.91 4.34 -2.58
CA ALA A 53 5.90 3.42 -2.03
C ALA A 53 6.22 2.26 -3.00
N LEU A 54 5.21 1.72 -3.69
CA LEU A 54 5.38 0.68 -4.71
C LEU A 54 6.00 1.21 -6.02
N GLU A 55 6.09 2.52 -6.21
CA GLU A 55 6.72 3.16 -7.37
C GLU A 55 8.17 3.56 -7.10
N THR A 56 8.60 3.52 -5.82
CA THR A 56 9.98 3.82 -5.45
C THR A 56 11.00 2.88 -6.14
N PRO A 57 12.14 3.40 -6.60
CA PRO A 57 13.24 2.58 -7.12
C PRO A 57 13.83 1.66 -6.03
N GLY A 58 14.41 0.53 -6.43
CA GLY A 58 15.15 -0.33 -5.49
C GLY A 58 14.28 -1.07 -4.46
N LEU A 59 13.00 -1.31 -4.77
CA LEU A 59 12.13 -2.12 -3.92
C LEU A 59 12.65 -3.55 -3.76
N SER A 60 13.07 -3.88 -2.53
CA SER A 60 13.34 -5.25 -2.10
C SER A 60 12.02 -6.02 -1.95
N GLU A 61 12.11 -7.35 -1.92
CA GLU A 61 10.95 -8.20 -1.62
C GLU A 61 10.35 -7.88 -0.25
N ALA A 62 11.18 -7.56 0.74
CA ALA A 62 10.74 -7.16 2.08
C ALA A 62 9.92 -5.87 2.07
N LYS A 63 10.31 -4.87 1.26
CA LYS A 63 9.54 -3.62 1.11
C LYS A 63 8.19 -3.84 0.45
N VAL A 64 8.12 -4.71 -0.57
CA VAL A 64 6.82 -5.09 -1.16
C VAL A 64 5.97 -5.81 -0.14
N MET A 65 6.56 -6.74 0.63
CA MET A 65 5.88 -7.47 1.70
C MET A 65 5.29 -6.53 2.76
N SER A 66 6.02 -5.47 3.17
CA SER A 66 5.48 -4.51 4.14
C SER A 66 4.26 -3.76 3.61
N VAL A 67 4.23 -3.40 2.32
CA VAL A 67 3.06 -2.76 1.71
C VAL A 67 1.87 -3.74 1.68
N LEU A 68 2.08 -4.99 1.25
CA LEU A 68 1.01 -5.99 1.23
C LEU A 68 0.45 -6.30 2.61
N THR A 69 1.29 -6.22 3.64
CA THR A 69 0.89 -6.47 5.04
C THR A 69 0.12 -5.28 5.62
N ALA A 70 0.46 -4.04 5.22
CA ALA A 70 -0.20 -2.83 5.69
C ALA A 70 -1.50 -2.51 4.93
N ALA A 71 -1.60 -2.86 3.65
CA ALA A 71 -2.75 -2.54 2.81
C ALA A 71 -4.12 -2.96 3.40
N PRO A 72 -4.28 -4.12 4.08
CA PRO A 72 -5.55 -4.52 4.70
C PRO A 72 -6.08 -3.58 5.79
N HIS A 73 -5.32 -2.58 6.25
CA HIS A 73 -5.83 -1.54 7.14
C HIS A 73 -6.73 -0.51 6.43
N LEU A 74 -6.71 -0.47 5.10
CA LEU A 74 -7.60 0.38 4.31
C LEU A 74 -9.01 -0.23 4.33
N ASN A 75 -9.99 0.52 4.84
CA ASN A 75 -11.36 0.05 4.96
C ASN A 75 -12.11 0.06 3.62
N SER A 76 -11.69 0.92 2.69
CA SER A 76 -12.25 1.01 1.35
C SER A 76 -11.71 -0.07 0.44
N ASP A 77 -12.59 -0.99 0.03
CA ASP A 77 -12.32 -1.99 -1.01
C ASP A 77 -11.71 -1.40 -2.28
N HIS A 78 -12.14 -0.19 -2.66
CA HIS A 78 -11.65 0.50 -3.84
C HIS A 78 -10.16 0.80 -3.73
N TYR A 79 -9.74 1.42 -2.62
CA TYR A 79 -8.36 1.82 -2.39
C TYR A 79 -7.47 0.61 -2.09
N LEU A 80 -7.96 -0.37 -1.33
CA LEU A 80 -7.24 -1.63 -1.12
C LEU A 80 -6.96 -2.32 -2.46
N ALA A 81 -7.97 -2.47 -3.32
CA ALA A 81 -7.78 -3.09 -4.63
C ALA A 81 -6.87 -2.27 -5.56
N GLU A 82 -6.81 -0.94 -5.42
CA GLU A 82 -5.88 -0.10 -6.17
C GLU A 82 -4.43 -0.38 -5.78
N VAL A 83 -4.12 -0.37 -4.48
CA VAL A 83 -2.79 -0.71 -3.94
C VAL A 83 -2.37 -2.10 -4.40
N LEU A 84 -3.26 -3.09 -4.29
CA LEU A 84 -2.97 -4.46 -4.74
C LEU A 84 -2.77 -4.53 -6.26
N THR A 85 -3.58 -3.84 -7.07
CA THR A 85 -3.37 -3.82 -8.53
C THR A 85 -1.98 -3.27 -8.88
N ARG A 86 -1.52 -2.24 -8.15
CA ARG A 86 -0.18 -1.66 -8.34
C ARG A 86 0.94 -2.60 -7.92
N ALA A 87 0.76 -3.35 -6.83
CA ALA A 87 1.74 -4.32 -6.34
C ALA A 87 1.86 -5.55 -7.25
N ALA A 88 0.81 -5.88 -8.00
CA ALA A 88 0.67 -7.17 -8.67
C ALA A 88 1.82 -7.50 -9.63
N GLY A 89 2.34 -6.52 -10.38
CA GLY A 89 3.47 -6.73 -11.29
C GLY A 89 4.74 -7.25 -10.59
N ARG A 90 5.00 -6.80 -9.35
CA ARG A 90 6.11 -7.27 -8.53
C ARG A 90 5.80 -8.62 -7.92
N VAL A 91 4.56 -8.84 -7.49
CA VAL A 91 4.12 -10.11 -6.89
C VAL A 91 4.15 -11.28 -7.89
N ARG A 92 3.74 -11.07 -9.14
CA ARG A 92 3.81 -12.11 -10.19
C ARG A 92 5.22 -12.67 -10.35
N ASN A 93 6.21 -11.78 -10.32
CA ASN A 93 7.64 -12.08 -10.46
C ASN A 93 8.33 -12.38 -9.13
N GLY A 94 7.62 -12.28 -8.01
CA GLY A 94 8.16 -12.44 -6.66
C GLY A 94 8.05 -13.86 -6.13
N SER A 95 8.47 -14.04 -4.88
CA SER A 95 8.41 -15.33 -4.19
C SER A 95 6.99 -15.85 -3.97
N ALA A 96 6.90 -17.12 -3.57
CA ALA A 96 5.66 -17.71 -3.10
C ALA A 96 5.08 -16.97 -1.88
N ALA A 97 5.93 -16.43 -1.00
CA ALA A 97 5.51 -15.68 0.17
C ALA A 97 4.80 -14.38 -0.23
N LEU A 98 5.32 -13.64 -1.22
CA LEU A 98 4.65 -12.45 -1.74
C LEU A 98 3.29 -12.78 -2.36
N LYS A 99 3.20 -13.88 -3.10
CA LYS A 99 1.94 -14.33 -3.71
C LYS A 99 0.91 -14.69 -2.64
N GLU A 100 1.33 -15.29 -1.54
CA GLU A 100 0.43 -15.61 -0.43
C GLU A 100 0.00 -14.37 0.35
N ALA A 101 0.92 -13.45 0.65
CA ALA A 101 0.60 -12.18 1.29
C ALA A 101 -0.40 -11.37 0.45
N TYR A 102 -0.20 -11.32 -0.86
CA TYR A 102 -1.13 -10.68 -1.79
C TYR A 102 -2.53 -11.29 -1.73
N ARG A 103 -2.63 -12.62 -1.81
CA ARG A 103 -3.93 -13.30 -1.75
C ARG A 103 -4.61 -13.10 -0.40
N THR A 104 -3.83 -13.07 0.68
CA THR A 104 -4.34 -12.78 2.02
C THR A 104 -4.92 -11.37 2.09
N ALA A 105 -4.19 -10.36 1.61
CA ALA A 105 -4.68 -8.99 1.56
C ALA A 105 -5.91 -8.84 0.65
N ALA A 106 -5.93 -9.52 -0.50
CA ALA A 106 -7.07 -9.49 -1.41
C ALA A 106 -8.35 -10.06 -0.75
N LYS A 107 -8.23 -11.06 0.12
CA LYS A 107 -9.39 -11.64 0.85
C LYS A 107 -10.04 -10.66 1.82
N SER A 108 -9.39 -9.54 2.15
CA SER A 108 -9.99 -8.47 2.95
C SER A 108 -10.87 -7.53 2.12
N ILE A 109 -10.98 -7.73 0.80
CA ILE A 109 -11.89 -6.96 -0.06
C ILE A 109 -13.26 -7.63 -0.05
N ASP A 110 -14.28 -6.92 0.41
CA ASP A 110 -15.65 -7.43 0.48
C ASP A 110 -16.38 -7.35 -0.87
N SER A 111 -16.11 -6.31 -1.65
CA SER A 111 -16.69 -6.13 -2.98
C SER A 111 -16.16 -7.14 -3.99
N GLU A 112 -17.05 -7.98 -4.51
CA GLU A 112 -16.73 -8.96 -5.56
C GLU A 112 -16.02 -8.34 -6.78
N VAL A 113 -16.42 -7.14 -7.18
CA VAL A 113 -15.83 -6.43 -8.33
C VAL A 113 -14.38 -6.06 -8.06
N TYR A 114 -14.10 -5.49 -6.89
CA TYR A 114 -12.75 -5.07 -6.51
C TYR A 114 -11.85 -6.26 -6.18
N TYR A 115 -12.41 -7.31 -5.56
CA TYR A 115 -11.72 -8.55 -5.32
C TYR A 115 -11.29 -9.21 -6.64
N ALA A 116 -12.21 -9.36 -7.59
CA ALA A 116 -11.92 -9.92 -8.91
C ALA A 116 -10.93 -9.04 -9.70
N ARG A 117 -10.95 -7.71 -9.52
CA ARG A 117 -9.96 -6.80 -10.10
C ARG A 117 -8.55 -7.11 -9.56
N ALA A 118 -8.40 -7.26 -8.25
CA ALA A 118 -7.12 -7.58 -7.63
C ALA A 118 -6.61 -8.95 -8.08
N LEU A 119 -7.45 -10.00 -8.07
CA LEU A 119 -7.03 -11.33 -8.50
C LEU A 119 -6.52 -11.36 -9.95
N ARG A 120 -7.26 -10.77 -10.89
CA ARG A 120 -6.82 -10.70 -12.30
C ARG A 120 -5.50 -9.94 -12.49
N ALA A 121 -5.17 -9.03 -11.59
CA ALA A 121 -3.92 -8.28 -11.67
C ALA A 121 -2.71 -9.17 -11.35
N VAL A 122 -2.85 -10.20 -10.52
CA VAL A 122 -1.73 -11.06 -10.06
C VAL A 122 -1.64 -12.41 -10.77
N GLU A 123 -2.55 -12.67 -11.70
CA GLU A 123 -2.53 -13.83 -12.60
C GLU A 123 -1.39 -13.75 -13.63
#